data_AF-A0A7W4DRN9-F1
#
_entry.id   AF-A0A7W4DRN9-F1
#
_cell.length_a   1.000
_cell.length_b   1.000
_cell.length_c   1.000
_cell.angle_alpha   90.00
_cell.angle_beta   90.00
_cell.angle_gamma   90.00
#
_symmetry.space_group_name_H-M   'P 1'
#
loop_
_entity.id
_entity.type
_entity.pdbx_description
1 polymer ?
#
loop_
_entity_poly.entity_id
_entity_poly.type
_entity_poly.pdbx_seq_one_letter_code
_entity_poly.pdbx_strand_id
1 'polypeptide(L)' 'MKINQLKPPLPTSYIIRYVGLDGIKHEKQHKDLGEILKTKRYLMKQGVTDLDVSVILPSKSSGSEMFPVNY' A
#
# COMPACT_ATOMS: atom_id res chain seq x y z
N MET A 1 -31.60 -9.53 -13.46
CA MET A 1 -30.41 -8.70 -13.70
C MET A 1 -29.27 -9.22 -12.82
N LYS A 2 -28.20 -9.78 -13.39
CA LYS A 2 -27.01 -10.13 -12.60
C LYS A 2 -26.23 -8.85 -12.34
N ILE A 3 -26.12 -8.46 -11.07
CA ILE A 3 -25.25 -7.36 -10.65
C ILE A 3 -23.83 -7.87 -10.87
N ASN A 4 -23.15 -7.38 -11.91
CA ASN A 4 -21.73 -7.63 -12.09
C ASN A 4 -21.01 -6.92 -10.94
N GLN A 5 -20.69 -7.66 -9.88
CA GLN A 5 -19.86 -7.16 -8.78
C GLN A 5 -18.48 -6.85 -9.38
N LEU A 6 -18.20 -5.57 -9.63
CA LEU A 6 -16.87 -5.10 -9.96
C LEU A 6 -15.97 -5.45 -8.78
N LYS A 7 -14.99 -6.33 -9.03
CA LYS A 7 -13.98 -6.66 -8.01
C LYS A 7 -13.26 -5.38 -7.60
N PRO A 8 -13.02 -5.16 -6.29
CA PRO A 8 -12.28 -4.00 -5.84
C PRO A 8 -10.86 -4.01 -6.42
N PRO A 9 -10.28 -2.82 -6.67
CA PRO A 9 -8.90 -2.73 -7.16
C PRO A 9 -7.95 -3.37 -6.16
N LEU A 10 -7.17 -4.33 -6.64
CA LEU A 10 -6.12 -4.96 -5.84
C LEU A 10 -4.91 -4.03 -5.77
N PRO A 11 -4.23 -3.93 -4.62
CA PRO A 11 -2.99 -3.18 -4.49
C PRO A 11 -1.92 -3.59 -5.52
N THR A 12 -1.17 -2.61 -6.02
CA THR A 12 -0.02 -2.84 -6.91
C THR A 12 1.28 -3.01 -6.14
N SER A 13 1.41 -2.36 -4.98
CA SER A 13 2.57 -2.55 -4.09
C SER A 13 2.29 -2.02 -2.68
N TYR A 14 3.20 -2.35 -1.77
CA TYR A 14 3.19 -1.98 -0.37
C TYR A 14 4.50 -1.28 -0.03
N ILE A 15 4.45 -0.23 0.78
CA ILE A 15 5.62 0.51 1.24
C ILE A 15 5.65 0.45 2.76
N ILE A 16 6.81 0.15 3.33
CA ILE A 16 7.06 0.25 4.77
C ILE A 16 8.08 1.35 5.00
N ARG A 17 7.71 2.31 5.84
CA ARG A 17 8.56 3.42 6.29
C ARG A 17 8.82 3.24 7.77
N TYR A 18 10.06 3.40 8.21
CA TYR A 18 10.38 3.26 9.62
C TYR A 18 11.62 4.07 9.99
N VAL A 19 11.73 4.40 11.28
CA VAL A 19 12.95 4.96 11.87
C VAL A 19 13.74 3.83 12.50
N GLY A 20 14.97 3.59 12.05
CA GLY A 20 15.87 2.60 12.63
C GLY A 20 16.28 2.97 14.06
N LEU A 21 16.88 2.02 14.78
CA LEU A 21 17.39 2.27 16.14
C LEU A 21 18.54 3.30 16.16
N ASP A 22 19.17 3.51 15.01
CA ASP A 22 20.17 4.54 14.71
C ASP A 22 19.55 5.92 14.45
N GLY A 23 18.22 6.04 14.45
CA GLY A 23 17.50 7.26 14.14
C GLY A 23 17.39 7.54 12.64
N ILE A 24 17.86 6.62 11.78
CA ILE A 24 17.85 6.81 10.33
C ILE A 24 16.49 6.41 9.76
N LYS A 25 15.96 7.23 8.84
CA LYS A 25 14.71 6.94 8.13
C LYS A 25 14.97 5.96 6.99
N HIS A 26 14.19 4.90 6.95
CA HIS A 26 14.23 3.89 5.91
C HIS A 26 12.88 3.75 5.23
N GLU A 27 12.92 3.49 3.92
CA GLU A 27 11.75 3.20 3.10
C GLU A 27 12.04 1.95 2.25
N LYS A 28 11.11 1.00 2.26
CA LYS A 28 11.19 -0.22 1.44
C LYS A 28 9.86 -0.52 0.77
N GLN A 29 9.90 -0.81 -0.52
CA GLN A 29 8.74 -1.21 -1.31
C GLN A 29 8.75 -2.73 -1.55
N HIS A 30 7.59 -3.37 -1.41
CA HIS A 30 7.37 -4.78 -1.72
C HIS A 30 6.13 -4.93 -2.60
N LYS A 31 6.12 -5.95 -3.46
CA LYS A 31 4.94 -6.27 -4.29
C LYS A 31 3.93 -7.13 -3.54
N ASP A 32 4.39 -7.98 -2.62
CA ASP A 32 3.55 -8.90 -1.87
C ASP A 32 3.23 -8.39 -0.45
N LEU A 33 1.99 -8.62 -0.03
CA LEU A 33 1.52 -8.32 1.32
C LEU A 33 2.16 -9.26 2.35
N GLY A 34 2.43 -10.51 1.98
CA GLY A 34 3.10 -11.47 2.86
C GLY A 34 4.49 -10.98 3.27
N GLU A 35 5.25 -10.47 2.31
CA GLU A 35 6.59 -9.92 2.53
C GLU A 35 6.58 -8.68 3.42
N ILE A 36 5.72 -7.69 3.15
CA ILE A 36 5.66 -6.45 3.96
C ILE A 36 5.29 -6.76 5.42
N LEU A 37 4.39 -7.72 5.65
CA LEU A 37 3.98 -8.15 6.99
C LEU A 37 5.06 -8.95 7.72
N LYS A 38 5.89 -9.72 6.99
CA LYS A 38 7.08 -10.38 7.58
C LYS A 38 8.10 -9.32 7.99
N THR A 39 8.38 -8.35 7.13
CA THR A 39 9.30 -7.25 7.42
C THR A 39 8.83 -6.41 8.62
N LYS A 40 7.54 -6.05 8.67
CA LYS A 40 6.95 -5.38 9.84
C LYS A 40 7.19 -6.16 11.14
N ARG A 41 6.84 -7.45 11.15
CA ARG A 41 7.04 -8.31 12.34
C ARG A 41 8.50 -8.40 12.75
N TYR A 42 9.41 -8.49 11.78
CA TYR A 42 10.84 -8.50 12.05
C TYR A 42 11.30 -7.18 12.70
N LEU A 43 10.92 -6.03 12.15
CA LEU A 43 11.30 -4.72 12.67
C LEU A 43 10.76 -4.48 14.08
N MET A 44 9.50 -4.85 14.34
CA MET A 44 8.90 -4.74 15.68
C MET A 44 9.64 -5.63 16.70
N LYS A 45 10.07 -6.84 16.32
CA LYS A 45 10.86 -7.72 17.18
C LYS A 45 12.25 -7.14 17.50
N GLN A 46 12.81 -6.32 16.61
CA GLN A 46 14.07 -5.60 16.84
C GLN A 46 13.87 -4.34 17.71
N GLY A 47 12.64 -4.00 18.09
CA GLY A 47 12.35 -2.83 18.93
C GLY A 47 12.05 -1.54 18.17
N VAL A 48 11.87 -1.60 16.85
CA VAL A 48 11.42 -0.44 16.05
C VAL A 48 9.95 -0.17 16.36
N THR A 49 9.66 1.02 16.89
CA THR A 49 8.32 1.45 17.29
C THR A 49 7.69 2.43 16.30
N ASP A 50 8.50 3.28 15.67
CA ASP A 50 8.05 4.23 14.65
C ASP A 50 8.10 3.57 13.27
N LEU A 51 6.98 2.94 12.88
CA LEU A 51 6.81 2.25 11.61
C LEU A 51 5.44 2.55 11.01
N ASP A 52 5.40 2.74 9.71
CA ASP A 52 4.18 2.96 8.92
C ASP A 52 4.16 2.05 7.69
N VAL A 53 2.98 1.54 7.34
CA VAL A 53 2.78 0.70 6.16
C VAL A 53 1.72 1.34 5.28
N SER A 54 2.14 1.78 4.10
CA SER A 54 1.29 2.38 3.08
C SER A 54 1.04 1.40 1.94
N VAL A 55 -0.10 1.55 1.27
CA VAL A 55 -0.52 0.72 0.13
C VAL A 55 -0.61 1.59 -1.11
N ILE A 56 -0.01 1.15 -2.21
CA ILE A 56 -0.20 1.76 -3.52
C ILE A 56 -1.32 1.01 -4.23
N LEU A 57 -2.37 1.76 -4.57
CA LEU A 57 -3.47 1.27 -5.39
C LEU A 57 -3.19 1.57 -6.86
N PRO A 58 -3.69 0.72 -7.78
CA PRO A 58 -3.64 1.01 -9.21
C PRO A 58 -4.39 2.31 -9.50
N SER A 59 -3.84 3.11 -10.41
CA SER A 59 -4.52 4.29 -10.93
C SER A 59 -5.86 3.87 -11.53
N LYS A 60 -6.90 4.69 -11.31
CA LYS A 60 -8.16 4.54 -12.04
C LYS A 60 -7.87 4.56 -13.54
N SER A 61 -8.58 3.73 -14.31
CA SER A 61 -8.50 3.77 -15.76
C SER A 61 -8.96 5.15 -16.26
N SER A 62 -8.21 5.70 -17.23
CA SER A 62 -8.60 6.91 -17.95
C SER A 62 -9.98 6.70 -18.57
N GLY A 63 -10.95 7.56 -18.26
CA GLY A 63 -12.35 7.44 -18.69
C GLY A 63 -13.33 6.87 -17.67
N SER A 64 -12.89 6.57 -16.44
CA SER A 64 -13.79 6.24 -15.31
C SER A 64 -14.27 7.47 -14.52
N GLU A 65 -14.17 8.66 -15.13
CA GLU A 65 -14.72 9.90 -14.58
C GLU A 65 -16.24 9.76 -14.50
N MET A 66 -16.74 9.50 -13.29
CA MET A 66 -18.16 9.37 -12.96
C MET A 66 -18.94 10.69 -13.09
N PHE A 67 -18.29 11.77 -13.52
CA PHE A 67 -18.89 13.09 -13.65
C PHE A 67 -18.88 13.48 -15.13
N PRO A 68 -20.05 13.76 -15.74
CA PRO A 68 -20.06 14.35 -17.07
C PRO A 68 -19.33 15.69 -17.02
N VAL A 69 -18.28 15.80 -17.83
CA VAL A 69 -17.66 17.10 -18.12
C VAL A 69 -18.70 17.84 -18.97
N ASN A 70 -19.41 18.80 -18.37
CA ASN A 70 -20.29 19.68 -19.14
C ASN A 70 -19.40 20.52 -20.06
N TYR A 71 -19.52 20.30 -21.36
CA TYR A 71 -19.03 21.20 -22.40
C TYR A 71 -20.04 22.34 -22.63
#